data_AF-A0A6G3Z795-F1
#
_entry.id   AF-A0A6G3Z795-F1
#
_cell.length_a   1.000
_cell.length_b   1.000
_cell.length_c   1.000
_cell.angle_alpha   90.00
_cell.angle_beta   90.00
_cell.angle_gamma   90.00
#
_symmetry.space_group_name_H-M   'P 1'
#
loop_
_entity.id
_entity.type
_entity.pdbx_description
1 polymer ?
#
loop_
_entity_poly.entity_id
_entity_poly.type
_entity_poly.pdbx_seq_one_letter_code
_entity_poly.pdbx_strand_id
1 'polypeptide(L)'
;RPSPFSYQIAVAHALIHTNRVSENWPRPSLPSQIPLNQQLEHYFERTNAAQPPLPARAYLHPLTEFSYLFHQRWLQPLLDFSLPPEQVYTRVPAWQLLQTPEVILQELGVKSLQNQAVIIAAGGYDTAGLDEASGDIADPPPAFAYWQEKTEGISRKLTLGESHGYMVHHLLTPWLVVPIPALGLILLAVIGGKALRLRLDSVPQIGRLQWMGGMIGGTLGYGLLSLQVYVSGAVMLPWLLPSLTVWCFVWPILWEKQS
;
A
#
# COMPACT_ATOMS: atom_id res chain seq x y z
N ARG A 1 -16.79 -7.72 -13.82
CA ARG A 1 -15.53 -8.42 -13.48
C ARG A 1 -15.65 -8.91 -12.04
N PRO A 2 -15.16 -10.11 -11.67
CA PRO A 2 -15.18 -10.54 -10.28
C PRO A 2 -14.37 -9.56 -9.42
N SER A 3 -14.89 -9.20 -8.25
CA SER A 3 -14.19 -8.32 -7.31
C SER A 3 -13.18 -9.15 -6.49
N PRO A 4 -12.00 -8.61 -6.16
CA PRO A 4 -11.01 -9.31 -5.34
C PRO A 4 -11.58 -9.74 -3.99
N PHE A 5 -11.17 -10.90 -3.48
CA PHE A 5 -11.61 -11.45 -2.20
C PHE A 5 -11.50 -10.45 -1.03
N SER A 6 -10.33 -9.82 -0.86
CA SER A 6 -10.12 -8.81 0.18
C SER A 6 -11.05 -7.61 0.06
N TYR A 7 -11.40 -7.20 -1.16
CA TYR A 7 -12.35 -6.11 -1.37
C TYR A 7 -13.74 -6.47 -0.86
N GLN A 8 -14.19 -7.70 -1.12
CA GLN A 8 -15.49 -8.18 -0.64
C GLN A 8 -15.55 -8.20 0.90
N ILE A 9 -14.48 -8.67 1.55
CA ILE A 9 -14.37 -8.66 3.02
C ILE A 9 -14.40 -7.23 3.55
N ALA A 10 -13.61 -6.32 2.98
CA ALA A 10 -13.55 -4.93 3.42
C ALA A 10 -14.92 -4.25 3.28
N VAL A 11 -15.62 -4.44 2.16
CA VAL A 11 -16.98 -3.90 1.97
C VAL A 11 -17.95 -4.46 3.00
N ALA A 12 -17.94 -5.78 3.23
CA ALA A 12 -18.82 -6.42 4.21
C ALA A 12 -18.56 -5.88 5.64
N HIS A 13 -17.29 -5.78 6.03
CA HIS A 13 -16.89 -5.24 7.32
C HIS A 13 -17.30 -3.77 7.49
N ALA A 14 -17.07 -2.94 6.47
CA ALA A 14 -17.44 -1.53 6.50
C ALA A 14 -18.97 -1.34 6.58
N LEU A 15 -19.75 -2.16 5.89
CA LEU A 15 -21.21 -2.13 5.97
C LEU A 15 -21.72 -2.43 7.38
N ILE A 16 -21.17 -3.46 8.03
CA ILE A 16 -21.53 -3.84 9.40
C ILE A 16 -21.26 -2.70 10.38
N HIS A 17 -20.13 -2.01 10.25
CA HIS A 17 -19.71 -0.97 11.21
C HIS A 17 -20.29 0.42 10.95
N THR A 18 -20.70 0.73 9.73
CA THR A 18 -21.22 2.07 9.40
C THR A 18 -22.68 2.28 9.83
N ASN A 19 -23.30 1.32 10.54
CA ASN A 19 -24.72 1.34 10.91
C ASN A 19 -25.68 1.57 9.71
N ARG A 20 -25.18 1.36 8.48
CA ARG A 20 -25.94 1.42 7.22
C ARG A 20 -26.70 0.13 6.93
N VAL A 21 -26.66 -0.79 7.89
CA VAL A 21 -27.32 -2.07 7.86
C VAL A 21 -28.80 -1.82 8.15
N SER A 22 -29.59 -1.62 7.10
CA SER A 22 -31.01 -1.94 7.18
C SER A 22 -31.14 -3.45 7.48
N GLU A 23 -32.24 -3.89 8.09
CA GLU A 23 -32.48 -5.33 8.35
C GLU A 23 -32.32 -6.21 7.09
N ASN A 24 -32.39 -5.62 5.89
CA ASN A 24 -32.43 -6.28 4.59
C ASN A 24 -31.14 -6.14 3.74
N TRP A 25 -29.97 -5.98 4.34
CA TRP A 25 -28.72 -5.99 3.58
C TRP A 25 -28.38 -7.39 3.02
N PRO A 26 -27.68 -7.49 1.87
CA PRO A 26 -27.37 -8.78 1.24
C PRO A 26 -26.42 -9.63 2.07
N ARG A 27 -26.78 -10.89 2.33
CA ARG A 27 -25.91 -11.85 3.04
C ARG A 27 -25.54 -13.02 2.13
N PRO A 28 -24.32 -13.57 2.26
CA PRO A 28 -23.96 -14.79 1.55
C PRO A 28 -24.94 -15.91 1.93
N SER A 29 -25.45 -16.60 0.92
CA SER A 29 -26.44 -17.66 1.07
C SER A 29 -26.13 -18.75 0.05
N LEU A 30 -25.85 -19.97 0.52
CA LEU A 30 -25.48 -21.11 -0.33
C LEU A 30 -26.54 -21.41 -1.43
N PRO A 31 -27.86 -21.25 -1.18
CA PRO A 31 -28.88 -21.40 -2.22
C PRO A 31 -28.95 -20.26 -3.25
N SER A 32 -28.24 -19.15 -3.04
CA SER A 32 -28.33 -18.00 -3.95
C SER A 32 -27.65 -18.28 -5.29
N GLN A 33 -28.37 -18.03 -6.38
CA GLN A 33 -27.81 -18.10 -7.74
C GLN A 33 -27.06 -16.82 -8.13
N ILE A 34 -27.24 -15.74 -7.37
CA ILE A 34 -26.61 -14.44 -7.62
C ILE A 34 -25.39 -14.33 -6.70
N PRO A 35 -24.17 -14.14 -7.22
CA PRO A 35 -22.99 -13.95 -6.40
C PRO A 35 -23.12 -12.71 -5.49
N LEU A 36 -22.56 -12.78 -4.27
CA LEU A 36 -22.73 -11.74 -3.25
C LEU A 36 -22.31 -10.34 -3.73
N ASN A 37 -21.26 -10.24 -4.54
CA ASN A 37 -20.79 -8.97 -5.08
C ASN A 37 -21.86 -8.26 -5.95
N GLN A 38 -22.61 -9.00 -6.76
CA GLN A 38 -23.71 -8.45 -7.56
C GLN A 38 -24.88 -8.04 -6.68
N GLN A 39 -25.18 -8.81 -5.64
CA GLN A 39 -26.24 -8.44 -4.69
C GLN A 39 -25.90 -7.13 -3.97
N LEU A 40 -24.62 -6.93 -3.60
CA LEU A 40 -24.13 -5.70 -2.99
C LEU A 40 -24.20 -4.52 -3.96
N GLU A 41 -23.79 -4.70 -5.22
CA GLU A 41 -23.88 -3.67 -6.27
C GLU A 41 -25.33 -3.17 -6.43
N HIS A 42 -26.28 -4.09 -6.61
CA HIS A 42 -27.70 -3.75 -6.69
C HIS A 42 -28.24 -3.11 -5.41
N TYR A 43 -27.75 -3.51 -4.24
CA TYR A 43 -28.13 -2.88 -2.98
C TYR A 43 -27.72 -1.40 -2.96
N PHE A 44 -26.50 -1.07 -3.38
CA PHE A 44 -26.01 0.30 -3.42
C PHE A 44 -26.74 1.17 -4.46
N GLU A 45 -27.01 0.61 -5.65
CA GLU A 45 -27.82 1.27 -6.68
C GLU A 45 -29.20 1.62 -6.15
N ARG A 46 -29.85 0.69 -5.43
CA ARG A 46 -31.22 0.84 -4.95
C ARG A 46 -31.34 1.77 -3.74
N THR A 47 -30.38 1.72 -2.82
CA THR A 47 -30.42 2.56 -1.62
C THR A 47 -29.99 4.00 -1.87
N ASN A 48 -29.56 4.33 -3.10
CA ASN A 48 -29.07 5.66 -3.45
C ASN A 48 -28.04 6.14 -2.43
N ALA A 49 -27.20 5.21 -1.96
CA ALA A 49 -26.24 5.47 -0.91
C ALA A 49 -25.23 6.49 -1.45
N ALA A 50 -25.43 7.76 -1.09
CA ALA A 50 -24.68 8.90 -1.62
C ALA A 50 -23.17 8.83 -1.34
N GLN A 51 -22.71 7.83 -0.58
CA GLN A 51 -21.32 7.61 -0.25
C GLN A 51 -20.96 6.12 -0.36
N PRO A 52 -19.85 5.77 -1.01
CA PRO A 52 -19.36 4.40 -1.06
C PRO A 52 -19.11 3.81 0.33
N PRO A 53 -19.14 2.48 0.49
CA PRO A 53 -18.86 1.81 1.77
C PRO A 53 -17.39 1.92 2.20
N LEU A 54 -16.48 2.13 1.24
CA LEU A 54 -15.04 2.26 1.47
C LEU A 54 -14.57 3.70 1.25
N PRO A 55 -13.42 4.09 1.82
CA PRO A 55 -12.83 5.41 1.57
C PRO A 55 -12.52 5.60 0.08
N ALA A 56 -12.53 6.84 -0.40
CA ALA A 56 -12.26 7.18 -1.80
C ALA A 56 -10.93 6.60 -2.32
N ARG A 57 -9.92 6.46 -1.44
CA ARG A 57 -8.60 5.89 -1.77
C ARG A 57 -8.64 4.38 -2.07
N ALA A 58 -9.67 3.67 -1.64
CA ALA A 58 -9.86 2.25 -1.96
C ALA A 58 -10.32 2.03 -3.42
N TYR A 59 -10.72 3.09 -4.11
CA TYR A 59 -11.12 3.06 -5.50
C TYR A 59 -9.95 3.44 -6.41
N LEU A 60 -9.91 2.83 -7.59
CA LEU A 60 -8.89 3.14 -8.60
C LEU A 60 -9.02 4.60 -9.02
N HIS A 61 -7.90 5.31 -9.00
CA HIS A 61 -7.85 6.67 -9.52
C HIS A 61 -8.04 6.65 -11.05
N PRO A 62 -8.76 7.61 -11.66
CA PRO A 62 -8.97 7.63 -13.12
C PRO A 62 -7.66 7.61 -13.92
N LEU A 63 -6.61 8.28 -13.42
CA LEU A 63 -5.27 8.22 -14.02
C LEU A 63 -4.64 6.82 -13.95
N THR A 64 -4.92 6.05 -12.90
CA THR A 64 -4.47 4.66 -12.80
C THR A 64 -5.18 3.79 -13.85
N GLU A 65 -6.50 3.94 -13.96
CA GLU A 65 -7.29 3.25 -14.98
C GLU A 65 -6.81 3.60 -16.41
N PHE A 66 -6.59 4.88 -16.68
CA PHE A 66 -6.01 5.34 -17.93
C PHE A 66 -4.62 4.73 -18.18
N SER A 67 -3.78 4.65 -17.14
CA SER A 67 -2.43 4.08 -17.27
C SER A 67 -2.44 2.60 -17.67
N TYR A 68 -3.48 1.84 -17.28
CA TYR A 68 -3.63 0.44 -17.69
C TYR A 68 -3.81 0.27 -19.20
N LEU A 69 -4.36 1.27 -19.90
CA LEU A 69 -4.45 1.24 -21.37
C LEU A 69 -3.07 1.18 -22.04
N PHE A 70 -2.04 1.68 -21.36
CA PHE A 70 -0.65 1.69 -21.81
C PHE A 70 0.20 0.61 -21.13
N HIS A 71 -0.43 -0.36 -20.45
CA HIS A 71 0.26 -1.37 -19.63
C HIS A 71 1.16 -0.75 -18.55
N GLN A 72 0.83 0.46 -18.10
CA GLN A 72 1.50 1.15 -17.00
C GLN A 72 0.66 1.02 -15.73
N ARG A 73 1.30 1.17 -14.56
CA ARG A 73 0.65 1.05 -13.24
C ARG A 73 0.79 2.34 -12.44
N TRP A 74 0.52 3.47 -13.09
CA TRP A 74 0.73 4.78 -12.47
C TRP A 74 -0.27 5.01 -11.34
N LEU A 75 0.22 5.53 -10.21
CA LEU A 75 -0.59 5.81 -9.02
C LEU A 75 -1.34 4.57 -8.50
N GLN A 76 -0.96 3.35 -8.92
CA GLN A 76 -1.58 2.14 -8.42
C GLN A 76 -1.24 2.00 -6.93
N PRO A 77 -2.24 1.91 -6.05
CA PRO A 77 -1.98 1.72 -4.64
C PRO A 77 -1.15 0.46 -4.38
N LEU A 78 -0.19 0.57 -3.47
CA LEU A 78 0.68 -0.52 -3.06
C LEU A 78 0.24 -1.06 -1.68
N LEU A 79 0.47 -2.35 -1.46
CA LEU A 79 0.42 -2.92 -0.12
C LEU A 79 1.66 -2.48 0.65
N ASP A 80 1.47 -1.83 1.80
CA ASP A 80 2.57 -1.40 2.64
C ASP A 80 2.90 -2.48 3.67
N PHE A 81 4.00 -3.19 3.42
CA PHE A 81 4.56 -4.19 4.32
C PHE A 81 5.53 -3.59 5.36
N SER A 82 5.68 -2.27 5.40
CA SER A 82 6.46 -1.60 6.45
C SER A 82 5.74 -1.59 7.80
N LEU A 83 4.43 -1.82 7.82
CA LEU A 83 3.67 -2.06 9.06
C LEU A 83 3.97 -3.47 9.59
N PRO A 84 4.27 -3.62 10.89
CA PRO A 84 4.50 -4.93 11.48
C PRO A 84 3.21 -5.77 11.45
N PRO A 85 3.29 -7.09 11.20
CA PRO A 85 2.11 -7.94 11.05
C PRO A 85 1.13 -7.86 12.22
N GLU A 86 1.64 -7.70 13.44
CA GLU A 86 0.85 -7.66 14.67
C GLU A 86 -0.03 -6.40 14.77
N GLN A 87 0.26 -5.36 13.98
CA GLN A 87 -0.61 -4.18 13.86
C GLN A 87 -1.68 -4.34 12.77
N VAL A 88 -1.52 -5.33 11.89
CA VAL A 88 -2.36 -5.51 10.69
C VAL A 88 -3.37 -6.63 10.90
N TYR A 89 -2.95 -7.76 11.47
CA TYR A 89 -3.80 -8.92 11.75
C TYR A 89 -3.27 -9.74 12.93
N THR A 90 -4.17 -10.51 13.53
CA THR A 90 -3.80 -11.52 14.53
C THR A 90 -3.92 -12.92 13.94
N ARG A 91 -2.88 -13.73 14.11
CA ARG A 91 -2.89 -15.14 13.69
C ARG A 91 -3.43 -16.01 14.81
N VAL A 92 -4.43 -16.81 14.49
CA VAL A 92 -5.01 -17.79 15.41
C VAL A 92 -4.99 -19.16 14.73
N PRO A 93 -4.25 -20.14 15.26
CA PRO A 93 -4.34 -21.52 14.81
C PRO A 93 -5.78 -22.04 14.92
N ALA A 94 -6.30 -22.60 13.83
CA ALA A 94 -7.68 -23.09 13.78
C ALA A 94 -7.97 -24.12 14.90
N TRP A 95 -7.01 -24.98 15.23
CA TRP A 95 -7.17 -25.98 16.29
C TRP A 95 -7.35 -25.35 17.68
N GLN A 96 -6.69 -24.23 17.97
CA GLN A 96 -6.85 -23.53 19.26
C GLN A 96 -8.23 -22.90 19.37
N LEU A 97 -8.70 -22.29 18.27
CA LEU A 97 -10.04 -21.71 18.22
C LEU A 97 -11.14 -22.77 18.39
N LEU A 98 -10.91 -24.00 17.90
CA LEU A 98 -11.85 -25.11 18.03
C LEU A 98 -11.85 -25.76 19.42
N GLN A 99 -10.70 -25.80 20.10
CA GLN A 99 -10.56 -26.48 21.40
C GLN A 99 -10.87 -25.56 22.58
N THR A 100 -10.43 -24.30 22.53
CA THR A 100 -10.54 -23.34 23.64
C THR A 100 -10.97 -21.96 23.15
N PRO A 101 -12.18 -21.83 22.57
CA PRO A 101 -12.63 -20.58 21.98
C PRO A 101 -12.70 -19.43 22.99
N GLU A 102 -13.12 -19.68 24.24
CA GLU A 102 -13.27 -18.63 25.25
C GLU A 102 -11.93 -17.99 25.63
N VAL A 103 -10.87 -18.80 25.75
CA VAL A 103 -9.51 -18.34 26.09
C VAL A 103 -8.97 -17.45 24.96
N ILE A 104 -9.09 -17.90 23.72
CA ILE A 104 -8.62 -17.15 22.55
C ILE A 104 -9.37 -15.82 22.40
N LEU A 105 -10.70 -15.83 22.56
CA LEU A 105 -11.49 -14.60 22.52
C LEU A 105 -11.08 -13.61 23.60
N GLN A 106 -10.76 -14.10 24.80
CA GLN A 106 -10.24 -13.28 25.90
C GLN A 106 -8.86 -12.69 25.59
N GLU A 107 -7.92 -13.48 25.05
CA GLU A 107 -6.59 -13.02 24.65
C GLU A 107 -6.64 -11.95 23.54
N LEU A 108 -7.56 -12.11 22.59
CA LEU A 108 -7.84 -11.13 21.55
C LEU A 108 -8.58 -9.89 22.06
N GLY A 109 -9.07 -9.91 23.30
CA GLY A 109 -9.85 -8.81 23.89
C GLY A 109 -11.23 -8.61 23.23
N VAL A 110 -11.77 -9.64 22.56
CA VAL A 110 -13.06 -9.56 21.86
C VAL A 110 -14.08 -10.49 22.51
N LYS A 111 -15.34 -10.03 22.61
CA LYS A 111 -16.42 -10.86 23.18
C LYS A 111 -16.97 -11.89 22.19
N SER A 112 -16.88 -11.61 20.89
CA SER A 112 -17.35 -12.48 19.82
C SER A 112 -16.71 -12.11 18.49
N LEU A 113 -16.78 -13.03 17.53
CA LEU A 113 -16.33 -12.81 16.15
C LEU A 113 -17.40 -12.19 15.24
N GLN A 114 -18.63 -11.94 15.73
CA GLN A 114 -19.78 -11.56 14.88
C GLN A 114 -19.60 -10.24 14.11
N ASN A 115 -18.65 -9.39 14.50
CA ASN A 115 -18.31 -8.15 13.80
C ASN A 115 -16.81 -8.07 13.48
N GLN A 116 -16.13 -9.20 13.36
CA GLN A 116 -14.70 -9.23 13.05
C GLN A 116 -14.50 -9.72 11.61
N ALA A 117 -13.53 -9.13 10.90
CA ALA A 117 -13.08 -9.68 9.63
C ALA A 117 -12.19 -10.90 9.91
N VAL A 118 -12.71 -12.09 9.59
CA VAL A 118 -11.98 -13.35 9.79
C VAL A 118 -11.63 -13.95 8.43
N ILE A 119 -10.35 -14.25 8.23
CA ILE A 119 -9.84 -14.95 7.05
C ILE A 119 -9.37 -16.32 7.51
N ILE A 120 -9.93 -17.38 6.92
CA ILE A 120 -9.45 -18.75 7.11
C ILE A 120 -8.49 -19.05 5.96
N ALA A 121 -7.24 -19.30 6.28
CA ALA A 121 -6.19 -19.57 5.30
C ALA A 121 -5.24 -20.68 5.80
N ALA A 122 -4.54 -21.30 4.86
CA ALA A 122 -3.53 -22.31 5.16
C ALA A 122 -2.35 -21.69 5.93
N GLY A 123 -1.85 -22.43 6.93
CA GLY A 123 -0.89 -21.94 7.92
C GLY A 123 0.59 -21.92 7.49
N GLY A 124 0.91 -22.17 6.22
CA GLY A 124 2.30 -22.12 5.74
C GLY A 124 3.13 -23.39 5.95
N TYR A 125 2.54 -24.52 6.34
CA TYR A 125 3.24 -25.79 6.55
C TYR A 125 3.01 -26.77 5.40
N ASP A 126 3.95 -27.69 5.16
CA ASP A 126 4.00 -28.55 3.96
C ASP A 126 2.73 -29.40 3.77
N THR A 127 2.11 -29.85 4.86
CA THR A 127 0.86 -30.64 4.80
C THR A 127 -0.40 -29.80 4.61
N ALA A 128 -0.29 -28.47 4.58
CA ALA A 128 -1.41 -27.56 4.34
C ALA A 128 -1.79 -27.44 2.85
N GLY A 129 -1.13 -28.22 1.96
CA GLY A 129 -1.35 -28.16 0.52
C GLY A 129 -0.71 -26.95 -0.16
N LEU A 130 0.24 -26.29 0.51
CA LEU A 130 0.97 -25.15 -0.02
C LEU A 130 2.23 -25.65 -0.71
N ASP A 131 2.27 -25.57 -2.04
CA ASP A 131 3.52 -25.69 -2.79
C ASP A 131 3.84 -24.38 -3.53
N GLU A 132 5.09 -24.17 -3.92
CA GLU A 132 5.47 -22.97 -4.69
C GLU A 132 4.75 -22.88 -6.05
N ALA A 133 4.37 -24.02 -6.64
CA ALA A 133 3.67 -24.08 -7.92
C ALA A 133 2.19 -23.69 -7.82
N SER A 134 1.58 -23.77 -6.63
CA SER A 134 0.21 -23.35 -6.34
C SER A 134 0.05 -21.83 -6.30
N GLY A 135 1.13 -21.09 -6.09
CA GLY A 135 1.13 -19.64 -5.98
C GLY A 135 0.55 -19.11 -4.66
N ASP A 136 0.24 -19.99 -3.71
CA ASP A 136 -0.34 -19.63 -2.40
C ASP A 136 0.72 -19.16 -1.37
N ILE A 137 2.00 -19.26 -1.75
CA ILE A 137 3.15 -18.76 -1.00
C ILE A 137 4.05 -17.94 -1.93
N ALA A 138 4.61 -16.85 -1.41
CA ALA A 138 5.54 -16.00 -2.13
C ALA A 138 6.74 -15.63 -1.26
N ASP A 139 7.85 -15.27 -1.90
CA ASP A 139 8.98 -14.69 -1.19
C ASP A 139 8.54 -13.38 -0.51
N PRO A 140 8.85 -13.22 0.79
CA PRO A 140 8.41 -12.05 1.52
C PRO A 140 9.13 -10.80 1.00
N PRO A 141 8.43 -9.66 0.88
CA PRO A 141 9.10 -8.41 0.60
C PRO A 141 10.05 -8.04 1.75
N PRO A 142 11.14 -7.29 1.51
CA PRO A 142 12.17 -7.03 2.51
C PRO A 142 11.65 -6.46 3.84
N ALA A 143 10.66 -5.57 3.78
CA ALA A 143 10.07 -4.98 4.97
C ALA A 143 9.31 -6.02 5.83
N PHE A 144 8.59 -6.95 5.20
CA PHE A 144 7.90 -8.03 5.90
C PHE A 144 8.91 -9.03 6.49
N ALA A 145 9.94 -9.38 5.72
CA ALA A 145 11.02 -10.26 6.19
C ALA A 145 11.76 -9.69 7.41
N TYR A 146 12.03 -8.38 7.42
CA TYR A 146 12.63 -7.69 8.56
C TYR A 146 11.77 -7.83 9.83
N TRP A 147 10.46 -7.65 9.73
CA TRP A 147 9.57 -7.79 10.89
C TRP A 147 9.47 -9.24 11.37
N GLN A 148 9.43 -10.20 10.45
CA GLN A 148 9.45 -11.62 10.82
C GLN A 148 10.74 -12.01 11.54
N GLU A 149 11.90 -11.59 11.05
CA GLU A 149 13.17 -11.87 11.71
C GLU A 149 13.20 -11.26 13.12
N LYS A 150 12.63 -10.05 13.28
CA LYS A 150 12.58 -9.38 14.56
C LYS A 150 11.60 -10.01 15.57
N THR A 151 10.46 -10.53 15.11
CA THR A 151 9.42 -11.08 15.98
C THR A 151 9.54 -12.60 16.17
N GLU A 152 9.81 -13.33 15.10
CA GLU A 152 9.83 -14.80 15.05
C GLU A 152 11.26 -15.37 15.04
N GLY A 153 12.28 -14.54 14.78
CA GLY A 153 13.68 -14.99 14.68
C GLY A 153 13.99 -15.80 13.41
N ILE A 154 13.02 -15.98 12.51
CA ILE A 154 13.14 -16.78 11.29
C ILE A 154 12.38 -16.06 10.17
N SER A 155 13.00 -15.99 8.98
CA SER A 155 12.32 -15.54 7.77
C SER A 155 11.60 -16.71 7.11
N ARG A 156 10.30 -16.54 6.85
CA ARG A 156 9.43 -17.51 6.18
C ARG A 156 8.70 -16.86 5.02
N LYS A 157 8.16 -17.71 4.15
CA LYS A 157 7.35 -17.25 3.02
C LYS A 157 6.10 -16.52 3.49
N LEU A 158 5.72 -15.52 2.70
CA LEU A 158 4.47 -14.81 2.83
C LEU A 158 3.36 -15.71 2.30
N THR A 159 2.35 -15.97 3.12
CA THR A 159 1.17 -16.74 2.68
C THR A 159 0.16 -15.82 2.00
N LEU A 160 -0.70 -16.40 1.15
CA LEU A 160 -1.79 -15.68 0.51
C LEU A 160 -2.79 -15.10 1.54
N GLY A 161 -3.03 -15.81 2.64
CA GLY A 161 -3.88 -15.34 3.75
C GLY A 161 -3.38 -14.05 4.38
N GLU A 162 -2.07 -13.96 4.60
CA GLU A 162 -1.43 -12.76 5.15
C GLU A 162 -1.46 -11.60 4.16
N SER A 163 -1.23 -11.89 2.88
CA SER A 163 -1.36 -10.91 1.81
C SER A 163 -2.78 -10.32 1.76
N HIS A 164 -3.79 -11.18 1.91
CA HIS A 164 -5.18 -10.74 2.01
C HIS A 164 -5.46 -9.97 3.30
N GLY A 165 -4.84 -10.32 4.42
CA GLY A 165 -4.91 -9.58 5.68
C GLY A 165 -4.40 -8.14 5.52
N TYR A 166 -3.21 -7.96 4.94
CA TYR A 166 -2.68 -6.64 4.59
C TYR A 166 -3.64 -5.88 3.67
N MET A 167 -4.13 -6.50 2.61
CA MET A 167 -5.05 -5.85 1.68
C MET A 167 -6.36 -5.41 2.36
N VAL A 168 -6.98 -6.26 3.19
CA VAL A 168 -8.20 -5.90 3.93
C VAL A 168 -7.92 -4.74 4.88
N HIS A 169 -6.83 -4.81 5.65
CA HIS A 169 -6.43 -3.73 6.55
C HIS A 169 -6.27 -2.41 5.79
N HIS A 170 -5.56 -2.41 4.66
CA HIS A 170 -5.31 -1.22 3.86
C HIS A 170 -6.57 -0.65 3.19
N LEU A 171 -7.53 -1.50 2.83
CA LEU A 171 -8.83 -1.05 2.30
C LEU A 171 -9.72 -0.43 3.37
N LEU A 172 -9.66 -0.94 4.60
CA LEU A 172 -10.45 -0.46 5.73
C LEU A 172 -9.85 0.78 6.41
N THR A 173 -8.53 0.97 6.30
CA THR A 173 -7.80 2.10 6.88
C THR A 173 -7.41 3.10 5.79
N PRO A 174 -7.09 4.37 6.12
CA PRO A 174 -6.63 5.34 5.13
C PRO A 174 -5.21 5.09 4.58
N TRP A 175 -4.61 3.93 4.88
CA TRP A 175 -3.20 3.60 4.66
C TRP A 175 -2.86 3.00 3.29
N LEU A 176 -3.64 3.27 2.24
CA LEU A 176 -3.25 2.88 0.88
C LEU A 176 -2.17 3.81 0.34
N VAL A 177 -0.95 3.29 0.21
CA VAL A 177 0.20 4.06 -0.27
C VAL A 177 0.09 4.28 -1.79
N VAL A 178 0.04 5.55 -2.21
CA VAL A 178 -0.04 5.91 -3.62
C VAL A 178 1.33 6.42 -4.11
N PRO A 179 1.99 5.70 -5.03
CA PRO A 179 3.28 6.13 -5.58
C PRO A 179 3.09 7.16 -6.69
N ILE A 180 3.77 8.30 -6.59
CA ILE A 180 3.81 9.28 -7.68
C ILE A 180 4.76 8.78 -8.78
N PRO A 181 4.33 8.73 -10.05
CA PRO A 181 5.17 8.24 -11.14
C PRO A 181 6.49 9.01 -11.26
N ALA A 182 7.61 8.28 -11.23
CA ALA A 182 8.94 8.88 -11.28
C ALA A 182 9.19 9.67 -12.57
N LEU A 183 8.60 9.25 -13.70
CA LEU A 183 8.83 9.88 -15.01
C LEU A 183 8.45 11.36 -15.03
N GLY A 184 7.32 11.75 -14.42
CA GLY A 184 6.90 13.15 -14.37
C GLY A 184 7.87 14.02 -13.56
N LEU A 185 8.34 13.50 -12.43
CA LEU A 185 9.31 14.20 -11.59
C LEU A 185 10.71 14.24 -12.21
N ILE A 186 11.12 13.21 -12.94
CA ILE A 186 12.35 13.24 -13.74
C ILE A 186 12.26 14.30 -14.84
N LEU A 187 11.14 14.41 -15.55
CA LEU A 187 10.97 15.46 -16.57
C LEU A 187 11.09 16.87 -15.97
N LEU A 188 10.44 17.10 -14.82
CA LEU A 188 10.59 18.35 -14.08
C LEU A 188 12.04 18.58 -13.62
N ALA A 189 12.73 17.52 -13.17
CA ALA A 189 14.14 17.58 -12.80
C ALA A 189 15.06 17.88 -13.98
N VAL A 190 14.79 17.38 -15.18
CA VAL A 190 15.54 17.73 -16.40
C VAL A 190 15.39 19.22 -16.71
N ILE A 191 14.16 19.74 -16.70
CA ILE A 191 13.88 21.16 -16.97
C ILE A 191 14.55 22.04 -15.90
N GLY A 192 14.35 21.71 -14.63
CA GLY A 192 14.93 22.42 -13.49
C GLY A 192 16.46 22.37 -13.49
N GLY A 193 17.04 21.19 -13.74
CA GLY A 193 18.48 20.99 -13.83
C GLY A 193 19.12 21.80 -14.95
N LYS A 194 18.49 21.84 -16.14
CA LYS A 194 18.96 22.67 -17.26
C LYS A 194 18.85 24.18 -16.96
N ALA A 195 17.76 24.63 -16.35
CA ALA A 195 17.60 26.03 -15.95
C ALA A 195 18.63 26.44 -14.89
N LEU A 196 18.88 25.57 -13.91
CA LEU A 196 19.87 25.78 -12.87
C LEU A 196 21.29 25.81 -13.44
N ARG A 197 21.60 24.90 -14.38
CA ARG A 197 22.86 24.87 -15.13
C ARG A 197 23.17 26.23 -15.74
N LEU A 198 22.24 26.79 -16.51
CA LEU A 198 22.39 28.10 -17.17
C LEU A 198 22.63 29.24 -16.17
N ARG A 199 22.03 29.15 -14.98
CA ARG A 199 22.24 30.15 -13.93
C ARG A 199 23.63 30.03 -13.29
N LEU A 200 24.13 28.81 -13.12
CA LEU A 200 25.45 28.52 -12.56
C LEU A 200 26.61 28.90 -13.48
N ASP A 201 26.41 28.85 -14.81
CA ASP A 201 27.40 29.30 -15.79
C ASP A 201 27.83 30.77 -15.55
N SER A 202 26.91 31.59 -15.04
CA SER A 202 27.15 33.01 -14.74
C SER A 202 27.75 33.28 -13.35
N VAL A 203 27.98 32.25 -12.53
CA VAL A 203 28.44 32.41 -11.13
C VAL A 203 29.97 32.26 -11.05
N PRO A 204 30.68 33.21 -10.38
CA PRO A 204 32.12 33.11 -10.19
C PRO A 204 32.52 31.89 -9.34
N GLN A 205 33.73 31.37 -9.54
CA GLN A 205 34.19 30.11 -8.92
C GLN A 205 34.03 30.07 -7.39
N ILE A 206 34.29 31.19 -6.70
CA ILE A 206 34.14 31.30 -5.24
C ILE A 206 32.68 31.08 -4.79
N GLY A 207 31.71 31.50 -5.60
CA GLY A 207 30.28 31.27 -5.35
C GLY A 207 29.84 29.83 -5.58
N ARG A 208 30.57 29.04 -6.36
CA ARG A 208 30.18 27.65 -6.71
C ARG A 208 30.14 26.73 -5.49
N LEU A 209 31.02 26.95 -4.50
CA LEU A 209 31.02 26.17 -3.25
C LEU A 209 29.75 26.41 -2.43
N GLN A 210 29.28 27.66 -2.37
CA GLN A 210 28.03 28.02 -1.70
C GLN A 210 26.83 27.37 -2.40
N TRP A 211 26.81 27.38 -3.74
CA TRP A 211 25.78 26.68 -4.52
C TRP A 211 25.80 25.17 -4.31
N MET A 212 26.98 24.56 -4.24
CA MET A 212 27.12 23.12 -3.94
C MET A 212 26.56 22.79 -2.56
N GLY A 213 26.87 23.60 -1.53
CA GLY A 213 26.26 23.48 -0.21
C GLY A 213 24.74 23.61 -0.24
N GLY A 214 24.22 24.59 -0.98
CA GLY A 214 22.79 24.78 -1.19
C GLY A 214 22.12 23.61 -1.91
N MET A 215 22.80 22.97 -2.87
CA MET A 215 22.30 21.80 -3.59
C MET A 215 22.26 20.55 -2.73
N ILE A 216 23.28 20.33 -1.91
CA ILE A 216 23.30 19.24 -0.92
C ILE A 216 22.17 19.46 0.07
N GLY A 217 22.07 20.67 0.64
CA GLY A 217 21.00 21.03 1.57
C GLY A 217 19.60 20.90 0.95
N GLY A 218 19.42 21.34 -0.29
CA GLY A 218 18.16 21.21 -1.03
C GLY A 218 17.79 19.76 -1.33
N THR A 219 18.77 18.92 -1.68
CA THR A 219 18.55 17.48 -1.91
C THR A 219 18.14 16.77 -0.61
N LEU A 220 18.83 17.06 0.49
CA LEU A 220 18.49 16.52 1.81
C LEU A 220 17.10 17.01 2.27
N GLY A 221 16.81 18.30 2.10
CA GLY A 221 15.51 18.89 2.41
C GLY A 221 14.38 18.26 1.60
N TYR A 222 14.60 18.02 0.31
CA TYR A 222 13.63 17.32 -0.54
C TYR A 222 13.42 15.86 -0.12
N GLY A 223 14.49 15.15 0.25
CA GLY A 223 14.40 13.80 0.82
C GLY A 223 13.57 13.77 2.11
N LEU A 224 13.83 14.69 3.03
CA LEU A 224 13.08 14.82 4.29
C LEU A 224 11.61 15.20 4.05
N LEU A 225 11.35 16.13 3.13
CA LEU A 225 9.98 16.50 2.75
C LEU A 225 9.24 15.30 2.14
N SER A 226 9.90 14.54 1.27
CA SER A 226 9.34 13.34 0.65
C SER A 226 9.00 12.28 1.71
N LEU A 227 9.87 12.12 2.70
CA LEU A 227 9.63 11.24 3.84
C LEU A 227 8.45 11.73 4.70
N GLN A 228 8.36 13.02 4.99
CA GLN A 228 7.26 13.59 5.76
C GLN A 228 5.91 13.40 5.05
N VAL A 229 5.87 13.60 3.73
CA VAL A 229 4.69 13.38 2.89
C VAL A 229 4.29 11.90 2.89
N TYR A 230 5.25 10.98 2.89
CA TYR A 230 5.00 9.55 3.05
C TYR A 230 4.34 9.25 4.40
N VAL A 231 4.96 9.67 5.51
CA VAL A 231 4.46 9.39 6.87
C VAL A 231 3.08 10.02 7.13
N SER A 232 2.86 11.23 6.62
CA SER A 232 1.62 11.98 6.89
C SER A 232 0.49 11.64 5.93
N GLY A 233 0.82 11.33 4.68
CA GLY A 233 -0.14 11.24 3.58
C GLY A 233 -0.29 9.85 2.96
N ALA A 234 0.62 8.92 3.28
CA ALA A 234 0.81 7.67 2.53
C ALA A 234 1.07 7.93 1.03
N VAL A 235 1.79 9.00 0.70
CA VAL A 235 2.15 9.34 -0.68
C VAL A 235 3.65 9.16 -0.87
N MET A 236 4.05 8.26 -1.77
CA MET A 236 5.45 7.98 -2.01
C MET A 236 5.98 8.87 -3.14
N LEU A 237 6.82 9.84 -2.77
CA LEU A 237 7.54 10.70 -3.70
C LEU A 237 8.90 10.07 -4.05
N PRO A 238 9.21 9.82 -5.34
CA PRO A 238 10.52 9.36 -5.75
C PRO A 238 11.53 10.49 -5.57
N TRP A 239 12.42 10.34 -4.58
CA TRP A 239 13.40 11.38 -4.28
C TRP A 239 14.73 11.17 -5.02
N LEU A 240 15.19 9.92 -5.12
CA LEU A 240 16.53 9.61 -5.62
C LEU A 240 16.73 9.95 -7.09
N LEU A 241 15.88 9.42 -7.99
CA LEU A 241 16.07 9.60 -9.44
C LEU A 241 15.92 11.07 -9.89
N PRO A 242 14.91 11.83 -9.44
CA PRO A 242 14.82 13.26 -9.78
C PRO A 242 16.03 14.04 -9.26
N SER A 243 16.48 13.78 -8.02
CA SER A 243 17.67 14.44 -7.47
C SER A 243 18.93 14.10 -8.26
N LEU A 244 19.19 12.83 -8.56
CA LEU A 244 20.33 12.40 -9.38
C LEU A 244 20.32 13.06 -10.76
N THR A 245 19.14 13.18 -11.37
CA THR A 245 18.98 13.84 -12.66
C THR A 245 19.46 15.29 -12.60
N VAL A 246 19.05 16.06 -11.58
CA VAL A 246 19.53 17.43 -11.39
C VAL A 246 21.04 17.47 -11.18
N TRP A 247 21.58 16.56 -10.35
CA TRP A 247 23.02 16.47 -10.11
C TRP A 247 23.80 16.19 -11.40
N CYS A 248 23.34 15.30 -12.27
CA CYS A 248 24.00 15.02 -13.56
C CYS A 248 24.14 16.27 -14.46
N PHE A 249 23.17 17.20 -14.42
CA PHE A 249 23.25 18.44 -15.21
C PHE A 249 24.21 19.47 -14.61
N VAL A 250 24.32 19.50 -13.29
CA VAL A 250 25.07 20.54 -12.55
C VAL A 250 26.51 20.12 -12.28
N TRP A 251 26.75 18.82 -12.09
CA TRP A 251 28.05 18.27 -11.70
C TRP A 251 29.22 18.72 -12.60
N PRO A 252 29.10 18.74 -13.95
CA PRO A 252 30.22 19.13 -14.81
C PRO A 252 30.73 20.56 -14.53
N ILE A 253 29.82 21.53 -14.33
CA ILE A 253 30.18 22.94 -14.11
C ILE A 253 30.85 23.15 -12.76
N LEU A 254 30.44 22.38 -11.75
CA LEU A 254 31.04 22.47 -10.41
C LEU A 254 32.50 22.00 -10.41
N TRP A 255 32.87 21.10 -11.32
CA TRP A 255 34.22 20.52 -11.42
C TRP A 255 35.10 21.13 -12.51
N GLU A 256 34.52 21.91 -13.43
CA GLU A 256 35.26 22.56 -14.50
C GLU A 256 36.17 23.67 -13.93
N LYS A 257 37.47 23.37 -13.81
CA LYS A 257 38.52 24.38 -13.63
C LYS A 257 38.55 25.22 -14.89
N GLN A 258 38.22 26.51 -14.80
CA GLN A 258 38.49 27.42 -15.91
C GLN A 258 40.01 27.49 -16.10
N SER A 259 40.49 26.94 -17.22
CA SER A 259 41.85 27.12 -17.75
C SER A 259 42.00 28.51 -18.34
#